data_AF-A0AA94L2X9-F1
#
_entry.id   AF-A0AA94L2X9-F1
#
_cell.length_a   1.000
_cell.length_b   1.000
_cell.length_c   1.000
_cell.angle_alpha   90.00
_cell.angle_beta   90.00
_cell.angle_gamma   90.00
#
_symmetry.space_group_name_H-M   'P 1'
#
loop_
_entity.id
_entity.type
_entity.pdbx_description
1 polymer ?
#
loop_
_entity_poly.entity_id
_entity_poly.type
_entity_poly.pdbx_seq_one_letter_code
_entity_poly.pdbx_strand_id
1 'polypeptide(L)'
;MKHPLGRRRKLRPFESLSRKKRGNSVVRLRQRILQNKNIYGGMFTSHLVLNEPGRPPLYNQWFDFFFLGQDKFTIWNAFIFTAQAAFWDEVKDLASERARKMLSSEEREKEFKFEMEPAEFDAWGKPLTYSMIFRDYTYPQFNGMTYRDYCRQLEREIIISEPPAIHESFKLDHGYEYGIGLRIVVDAEEITQSVIEQAILRFKELGETDWQAATPVPRERLPLKTEHDSLAEVEPWSPGLPVRE
;
A
#
# COMPACT_ATOMS: atom_id res chain seq x y z
N MET A 1 -7.50 -33.43 -9.05
CA MET A 1 -6.61 -33.81 -7.93
C MET A 1 -6.60 -32.68 -6.91
N LYS A 2 -6.89 -32.99 -5.64
CA LYS A 2 -6.88 -32.01 -4.54
C LYS A 2 -5.44 -31.84 -4.03
N HIS A 3 -4.79 -30.73 -4.36
CA HIS A 3 -3.56 -30.36 -3.65
C HIS A 3 -3.92 -30.04 -2.20
N PRO A 4 -3.23 -30.61 -1.20
CA PRO A 4 -3.41 -30.22 0.18
C PRO A 4 -2.76 -28.84 0.34
N LEU A 5 -3.57 -27.79 0.26
CA LEU A 5 -3.21 -26.50 0.86
C LEU A 5 -2.88 -26.82 2.32
N GLY A 6 -1.59 -26.75 2.67
CA GLY A 6 -1.14 -26.91 4.05
C GLY A 6 -2.04 -26.07 4.96
N ARG A 7 -2.41 -26.62 6.13
CA ARG A 7 -3.32 -25.97 7.09
C ARG A 7 -3.02 -24.48 7.13
N ARG A 8 -3.89 -23.64 6.54
CA ARG A 8 -3.75 -22.18 6.62
C ARG A 8 -3.65 -21.85 8.10
N ARG A 9 -2.48 -21.36 8.53
CA ARG A 9 -2.29 -20.92 9.91
C ARG A 9 -3.39 -19.90 10.16
N LYS A 10 -4.24 -20.13 11.17
CA LYS A 10 -5.25 -19.14 11.55
C LYS A 10 -4.49 -17.84 11.87
N LEU A 11 -4.82 -16.79 11.12
CA LEU A 11 -4.37 -15.43 11.42
C LEU A 11 -4.71 -15.14 12.88
N ARG A 12 -3.70 -14.74 13.65
CA ARG A 12 -3.86 -14.36 15.05
C ARG A 12 -3.43 -12.91 15.16
N PRO A 13 -4.37 -11.98 15.39
CA PRO A 13 -4.04 -10.59 15.57
C PRO A 13 -3.00 -10.39 16.67
N PHE A 14 -2.13 -9.40 16.50
CA PHE A 14 -1.03 -9.11 17.43
C PHE A 14 -1.55 -8.86 18.85
N GLU A 15 -2.67 -8.15 18.97
CA GLU A 15 -3.29 -7.84 20.26
C GLU A 15 -3.80 -9.08 21.00
N SER A 16 -4.15 -10.14 20.27
CA SER A 16 -4.59 -11.42 20.83
C SER A 16 -3.43 -12.20 21.46
N LEU A 17 -2.19 -11.75 21.30
CA LEU A 17 -1.03 -12.35 21.96
C LEU A 17 -0.97 -11.96 23.44
N SER A 18 -0.43 -12.88 24.26
CA SER A 18 -0.21 -12.60 25.68
C SER A 18 0.73 -11.40 25.89
N ARG A 19 0.56 -10.67 27.00
CA ARG A 19 1.39 -9.50 27.36
C ARG A 19 2.89 -9.82 27.29
N LYS A 20 3.32 -11.01 27.72
CA LYS A 20 4.72 -11.46 27.64
C LYS A 20 5.22 -11.54 26.19
N LYS A 21 4.42 -12.10 25.27
CA LYS A 21 4.79 -12.21 23.85
C LYS A 21 4.85 -10.84 23.17
N ARG A 22 3.89 -9.97 23.46
CA ARG A 22 3.88 -8.59 22.97
C ARG A 22 5.10 -7.81 23.48
N GLY A 23 5.38 -7.85 24.78
CA GLY A 23 6.55 -7.22 25.38
C GLY A 23 7.88 -7.72 24.79
N ASN A 24 8.02 -9.02 24.55
CA ASN A 24 9.20 -9.58 23.88
C ASN A 24 9.35 -9.05 22.44
N SER A 25 8.24 -8.88 21.73
CA SER A 25 8.25 -8.35 20.36
C SER A 25 8.68 -6.88 20.36
N VAL A 26 8.18 -6.07 21.32
CA VAL A 26 8.60 -4.68 21.52
C VAL A 26 10.10 -4.57 21.79
N VAL A 27 10.66 -5.44 22.63
CA VAL A 27 12.12 -5.46 22.90
C VAL A 27 12.91 -5.75 21.62
N ARG A 28 12.50 -6.74 20.82
CA ARG A 28 13.16 -7.06 19.55
C ARG A 28 13.09 -5.91 18.55
N LEU A 29 11.91 -5.29 18.42
CA LEU A 29 11.75 -4.16 17.52
C LEU A 29 12.59 -2.97 17.97
N ARG A 30 12.64 -2.67 19.28
CA ARG A 30 13.52 -1.63 19.84
C ARG A 30 14.97 -1.85 19.46
N GLN A 31 15.48 -3.08 19.60
CA GLN A 31 16.85 -3.41 19.21
C GLN A 31 17.08 -3.18 17.71
N ARG A 32 16.13 -3.56 16.86
CA ARG A 32 16.20 -3.32 15.42
C ARG A 32 16.20 -1.83 15.07
N ILE A 33 15.37 -1.02 15.72
CA ILE A 33 15.36 0.44 15.55
C ILE A 33 16.73 1.03 15.92
N LEU A 34 17.33 0.58 17.03
CA LEU A 34 18.67 1.02 17.44
C LEU A 34 19.75 0.62 16.41
N GLN A 35 19.70 -0.60 15.89
CA GLN A 35 20.62 -1.09 14.86
C GLN A 35 20.52 -0.27 13.58
N ASN A 36 19.30 0.11 13.18
CA ASN A 36 19.04 0.84 11.95
C ASN A 36 18.98 2.37 12.15
N LYS A 37 19.46 2.89 13.30
CA LYS A 37 19.38 4.31 13.64
C LYS A 37 20.03 5.22 12.60
N ASN A 38 21.16 4.80 12.02
CA ASN A 38 21.86 5.58 11.00
C ASN A 38 21.10 5.66 9.67
N ILE A 39 20.11 4.79 9.45
CA ILE A 39 19.31 4.72 8.22
C ILE A 39 17.97 5.46 8.40
N TYR A 40 17.33 5.33 9.57
CA TYR A 40 15.95 5.80 9.81
C TYR A 40 15.79 6.77 11.00
N GLY A 41 16.88 7.33 11.54
CA GLY A 41 16.81 8.32 12.62
C GLY A 41 16.52 7.79 14.02
N GLY A 42 16.10 6.53 14.16
CA GLY A 42 15.94 5.85 15.46
C GLY A 42 14.56 6.00 16.10
N MET A 43 13.57 6.56 15.41
CA MET A 43 12.16 6.51 15.82
C MET A 43 11.41 5.30 15.24
N PHE A 44 11.85 4.82 14.08
CA PHE A 44 11.23 3.72 13.36
C PHE A 44 12.28 2.85 12.66
N THR A 45 11.81 1.77 12.05
CA THR A 45 12.59 0.95 11.10
C THR A 45 11.67 0.45 10.01
N SER A 46 12.21 0.19 8.82
CA SER A 46 11.49 -0.48 7.73
C SER A 46 12.29 -1.66 7.17
N HIS A 47 11.64 -2.43 6.30
CA HIS A 47 12.27 -3.36 5.36
C HIS A 47 12.55 -2.70 3.99
N LEU A 48 11.93 -1.55 3.70
CA LEU A 48 12.10 -0.82 2.44
C LEU A 48 13.21 0.22 2.51
N VAL A 49 13.78 0.56 1.35
CA VAL A 49 14.76 1.65 1.23
C VAL A 49 14.02 2.98 1.11
N LEU A 50 14.20 3.84 2.11
CA LEU A 50 13.58 5.17 2.16
C LEU A 50 14.26 6.15 1.20
N ASN A 51 15.58 6.32 1.35
CA ASN A 51 16.36 7.30 0.60
C ASN A 51 17.20 6.62 -0.48
N GLU A 52 16.57 6.26 -1.60
CA GLU A 52 17.31 5.68 -2.72
C GLU A 52 17.89 6.80 -3.62
N PRO A 53 19.21 6.85 -3.84
CA PRO A 53 19.83 7.92 -4.61
C PRO A 53 19.27 8.00 -6.03
N GLY A 54 18.90 9.21 -6.46
CA GLY A 54 18.39 9.47 -7.80
C GLY A 54 16.95 9.03 -8.05
N ARG A 55 16.24 8.53 -7.04
CA ARG A 55 14.80 8.23 -7.16
C ARG A 55 14.00 9.55 -7.25
N PRO A 56 13.15 9.74 -8.28
CA PRO A 56 12.32 10.93 -8.37
C PRO A 56 11.30 11.03 -7.22
N PRO A 57 10.98 12.23 -6.72
CA PRO A 57 10.00 12.42 -5.62
C PRO A 57 8.63 11.79 -5.89
N LEU A 58 8.22 11.69 -7.16
CA LEU A 58 6.97 11.07 -7.57
C LEU A 58 6.87 9.58 -7.19
N TYR A 59 7.98 8.90 -6.96
CA TYR A 59 8.02 7.52 -6.46
C TYR A 59 8.02 7.42 -4.93
N ASN A 60 8.21 8.53 -4.22
CA ASN A 60 8.26 8.61 -2.76
C ASN A 60 6.89 8.97 -2.16
N GLN A 61 5.80 8.40 -2.66
CA GLN A 61 4.45 8.81 -2.26
C GLN A 61 3.84 7.94 -1.17
N TRP A 62 4.49 6.83 -0.83
CA TRP A 62 4.09 5.94 0.26
C TRP A 62 5.31 5.27 0.88
N PHE A 63 5.15 4.79 2.12
CA PHE A 63 6.17 3.99 2.80
C PHE A 63 5.54 3.12 3.88
N ASP A 64 6.05 1.90 4.11
CA ASP A 64 5.69 1.09 5.27
C ASP A 64 6.82 1.07 6.30
N PHE A 65 6.46 1.08 7.59
CA PHE A 65 7.44 1.11 8.66
C PHE A 65 6.85 0.63 9.98
N PHE A 66 7.75 0.30 10.91
CA PHE A 66 7.41 -0.13 12.26
C PHE A 66 7.95 0.86 13.28
N PHE A 67 7.15 1.20 14.27
CA PHE A 67 7.57 1.97 15.43
C PHE A 67 6.91 1.49 16.72
N LEU A 68 7.46 1.93 17.86
CA LEU A 68 6.96 1.54 19.17
C LEU A 68 5.86 2.50 19.63
N GLY A 69 4.78 1.95 20.18
CA GLY A 69 3.78 2.74 20.89
C GLY A 69 4.31 3.39 22.16
N GLN A 70 3.49 4.18 22.83
CA GLN A 70 3.86 4.81 24.12
C GLN A 70 3.97 3.79 25.26
N ASP A 71 3.22 2.70 25.18
CA ASP A 71 3.25 1.64 26.18
C ASP A 71 4.41 0.63 25.95
N LYS A 72 4.50 -0.38 26.82
CA LYS A 72 5.55 -1.42 26.74
C LYS A 72 5.15 -2.63 25.88
N PHE A 73 4.01 -2.59 25.20
CA PHE A 73 3.39 -3.76 24.57
C PHE A 73 2.94 -3.53 23.12
N THR A 74 2.94 -2.29 22.66
CA THR A 74 2.39 -1.89 21.36
C THR A 74 3.49 -1.71 20.33
N ILE A 75 3.26 -2.35 19.18
CA ILE A 75 4.00 -2.14 17.95
C ILE A 75 2.99 -1.62 16.94
N TRP A 76 3.31 -0.50 16.33
CA TRP A 76 2.58 0.02 15.18
C TRP A 76 3.24 -0.50 13.91
N ASN A 77 2.46 -1.18 13.09
CA ASN A 77 2.82 -1.55 11.72
C ASN A 77 2.11 -0.58 10.77
N ALA A 78 2.83 0.45 10.35
CA ALA A 78 2.27 1.61 9.70
C ALA A 78 2.52 1.64 8.20
N PHE A 79 1.52 2.12 7.46
CA PHE A 79 1.65 2.55 6.07
C PHE A 79 1.33 4.04 6.03
N ILE A 80 2.27 4.86 5.56
CA ILE A 80 2.06 6.29 5.33
C ILE A 80 1.93 6.57 3.84
N PHE A 81 1.01 7.47 3.52
CA PHE A 81 0.74 7.94 2.17
C PHE A 81 0.73 9.47 2.18
N THR A 82 1.22 10.08 1.11
CA THR A 82 0.93 11.48 0.84
C THR A 82 -0.56 11.64 0.50
N ALA A 83 -1.09 12.86 0.64
CA ALA A 83 -2.44 13.19 0.19
C ALA A 83 -2.61 12.93 -1.32
N GLN A 84 -1.54 13.10 -2.10
CA GLN A 84 -1.48 12.78 -3.53
C GLN A 84 -1.65 11.27 -3.79
N ALA A 85 -0.92 10.39 -3.10
CA ALA A 85 -1.13 8.94 -3.24
C ALA A 85 -2.54 8.54 -2.80
N ALA A 86 -3.01 9.05 -1.66
CA ALA A 86 -4.35 8.75 -1.17
C ALA A 86 -5.45 9.21 -2.15
N PHE A 87 -5.24 10.34 -2.83
CA PHE A 87 -6.14 10.82 -3.88
C PHE A 87 -6.19 9.86 -5.08
N TRP A 88 -5.04 9.43 -5.58
CA TRP A 88 -4.99 8.49 -6.69
C TRP A 88 -5.60 7.13 -6.33
N ASP A 89 -5.35 6.62 -5.13
CA ASP A 89 -5.98 5.38 -4.64
C ASP A 89 -7.51 5.51 -4.66
N GLU A 90 -8.07 6.58 -4.09
CA GLU A 90 -9.51 6.79 -4.03
C GLU A 90 -10.12 6.94 -5.44
N VAL A 91 -9.45 7.66 -6.34
CA VAL A 91 -9.89 7.80 -7.74
C VAL A 91 -9.91 6.44 -8.46
N LYS A 92 -8.86 5.63 -8.29
CA LYS A 92 -8.79 4.27 -8.87
C LYS A 92 -9.87 3.35 -8.31
N ASP A 93 -10.13 3.43 -7.01
CA ASP A 93 -11.15 2.64 -6.34
C ASP A 93 -12.55 3.03 -6.86
N LEU A 94 -12.85 4.33 -6.96
CA LEU A 94 -14.10 4.82 -7.54
C LEU A 94 -14.26 4.42 -9.01
N ALA A 95 -13.21 4.57 -9.83
CA ALA A 95 -13.23 4.16 -11.23
C ALA A 95 -13.49 2.65 -11.37
N SER A 96 -12.77 1.84 -10.58
CA SER A 96 -12.92 0.38 -10.54
C SER A 96 -14.30 -0.03 -10.08
N GLU A 97 -14.85 0.60 -9.03
CA GLU A 97 -16.19 0.27 -8.54
C GLU A 97 -17.26 0.61 -9.59
N ARG A 98 -17.16 1.78 -10.24
CA ARG A 98 -18.07 2.19 -11.32
C ARG A 98 -18.00 1.22 -12.50
N ALA A 99 -16.81 0.91 -12.99
CA ALA A 99 -16.61 -0.05 -14.08
C ALA A 99 -17.15 -1.44 -13.71
N ARG A 100 -16.84 -1.92 -12.50
CA ARG A 100 -17.29 -3.23 -12.01
C ARG A 100 -18.81 -3.34 -11.94
N LYS A 101 -19.52 -2.26 -11.57
CA LYS A 101 -20.99 -2.22 -11.51
C LYS A 101 -21.65 -2.34 -12.89
N MET A 102 -20.97 -1.95 -13.96
CA MET A 102 -21.46 -2.05 -15.33
C MET A 102 -21.35 -3.46 -15.92
N LEU A 103 -20.49 -4.32 -15.36
CA LEU A 103 -20.35 -5.72 -15.77
C LEU A 103 -21.48 -6.59 -15.16
N SER A 104 -21.99 -7.53 -15.95
CA SER A 104 -22.83 -8.62 -15.44
C SER A 104 -22.05 -9.53 -14.48
N SER A 105 -22.76 -10.36 -13.72
CA SER A 105 -22.10 -11.31 -12.80
C SER A 105 -21.17 -12.28 -13.51
N GLU A 106 -21.55 -12.78 -14.69
CA GLU A 106 -20.75 -13.69 -15.51
C GLU A 106 -19.49 -13.00 -16.05
N GLU A 107 -19.63 -11.77 -16.54
CA GLU A 107 -18.48 -10.98 -17.00
C GLU A 107 -17.52 -10.65 -15.87
N ARG A 108 -18.03 -10.35 -14.66
CA ARG A 108 -17.18 -10.14 -13.48
C ARG A 108 -16.44 -11.41 -13.08
N GLU A 109 -17.12 -12.55 -13.05
CA GLU A 109 -16.47 -13.82 -12.74
C GLU A 109 -15.36 -14.11 -13.74
N LYS A 110 -15.61 -13.86 -15.03
CA LYS A 110 -14.64 -14.02 -16.12
C LYS A 110 -13.46 -13.05 -16.02
N GLU A 111 -13.72 -11.76 -15.78
CA GLU A 111 -12.70 -10.70 -15.69
C GLU A 111 -11.76 -10.92 -14.49
N PHE A 112 -12.34 -11.20 -13.32
CA PHE A 112 -11.59 -11.36 -12.08
C PHE A 112 -11.19 -12.82 -11.81
N LYS A 113 -11.29 -13.70 -12.82
CA LYS A 113 -10.90 -15.09 -12.70
C LYS A 113 -9.39 -15.20 -12.57
N PHE A 114 -8.94 -15.65 -11.41
CA PHE A 114 -7.54 -15.97 -11.19
C PHE A 114 -7.21 -17.35 -11.77
N GLU A 115 -6.43 -17.37 -12.85
CA GLU A 115 -5.92 -18.59 -13.48
C GLU A 115 -4.38 -18.60 -13.45
N MET A 116 -3.81 -19.79 -13.23
CA MET A 116 -2.37 -20.02 -13.31
C MET A 116 -2.06 -21.20 -14.20
N GLU A 117 -0.97 -21.11 -14.94
CA GLU A 117 -0.38 -22.20 -15.72
C GLU A 117 1.01 -22.56 -15.21
N PRO A 118 1.44 -23.84 -15.29
CA PRO A 118 2.82 -24.20 -15.04
C PRO A 118 3.77 -23.41 -15.95
N ALA A 119 4.81 -22.81 -15.36
CA ALA A 119 5.79 -22.01 -16.10
C ALA A 119 7.09 -22.81 -16.34
N GLU A 120 7.62 -23.45 -15.29
CA GLU A 120 8.81 -24.27 -15.36
C GLU A 120 8.54 -25.66 -14.80
N PHE A 121 9.30 -26.65 -15.26
CA PHE A 121 9.20 -28.04 -14.84
C PHE A 121 10.57 -28.56 -14.41
N ASP A 122 10.59 -29.49 -13.45
CA ASP A 122 11.80 -30.22 -13.10
C ASP A 122 12.14 -31.30 -14.14
N ALA A 123 13.28 -31.97 -13.94
CA ALA A 123 13.78 -33.03 -14.81
C ALA A 123 12.83 -34.25 -14.93
N TRP A 124 11.82 -34.36 -14.07
CA TRP A 124 10.81 -35.43 -14.06
C TRP A 124 9.44 -34.95 -14.56
N GLY A 125 9.35 -33.73 -15.09
CA GLY A 125 8.14 -33.17 -15.66
C GLY A 125 7.14 -32.64 -14.63
N LYS A 126 7.57 -32.36 -13.39
CA LYS A 126 6.70 -31.76 -12.37
C LYS A 126 6.83 -30.23 -12.38
N PRO A 127 5.72 -29.46 -12.33
CA PRO A 127 5.76 -28.00 -12.23
C PRO A 127 6.58 -27.53 -11.01
N LEU A 128 7.56 -26.66 -11.25
CA LEU A 128 8.35 -25.97 -10.24
C LEU A 128 7.78 -24.59 -9.93
N THR A 129 7.33 -23.88 -10.96
CA THR A 129 6.79 -22.52 -10.87
C THR A 129 5.50 -22.42 -11.67
N TYR A 130 4.71 -21.39 -11.37
CA TYR A 130 3.45 -21.08 -12.03
C TYR A 130 3.45 -19.62 -12.45
N SER A 131 2.90 -19.34 -13.63
CA SER A 131 2.66 -18.00 -14.14
C SER A 131 1.17 -17.68 -14.08
N MET A 132 0.84 -16.44 -13.75
CA MET A 132 -0.53 -15.95 -13.86
C MET A 132 -0.90 -15.75 -15.34
N ILE A 133 -2.08 -16.22 -15.72
CA ILE A 133 -2.61 -16.00 -17.07
C ILE A 133 -3.36 -14.68 -17.07
N PHE A 134 -2.86 -13.70 -17.82
CA PHE A 134 -3.56 -12.44 -18.07
C PHE A 134 -4.35 -12.56 -19.37
N ARG A 135 -5.65 -12.26 -19.32
CA ARG A 135 -6.51 -12.25 -20.50
C ARG A 135 -7.18 -10.89 -20.59
N ASP A 136 -7.00 -10.22 -21.73
CA ASP A 136 -7.66 -8.96 -22.01
C ASP A 136 -9.00 -9.24 -22.68
N TYR A 137 -10.08 -8.94 -21.99
CA TYR A 137 -11.43 -8.98 -22.54
C TYR A 137 -11.89 -7.57 -22.86
N THR A 138 -12.55 -7.42 -24.00
CA THR A 138 -13.24 -6.19 -24.36
C THR A 138 -14.73 -6.32 -24.11
N TYR A 139 -15.36 -5.21 -23.76
CA TYR A 139 -16.75 -5.18 -23.32
C TYR A 139 -17.56 -4.15 -24.11
N PRO A 140 -18.73 -4.51 -24.68
CA PRO A 140 -19.58 -3.57 -25.40
C PRO A 140 -20.00 -2.35 -24.57
N GLN A 141 -20.30 -2.54 -23.28
CA GLN A 141 -20.63 -1.48 -22.32
C GLN A 141 -19.49 -0.50 -22.05
N PHE A 142 -18.25 -0.87 -22.38
CA PHE A 142 -17.08 -0.01 -22.34
C PHE A 142 -16.69 0.49 -23.74
N ASN A 143 -17.63 0.52 -24.69
CA ASN A 143 -17.40 0.88 -26.08
C ASN A 143 -16.29 0.05 -26.75
N GLY A 144 -16.18 -1.23 -26.38
CA GLY A 144 -15.14 -2.14 -26.90
C GLY A 144 -13.77 -1.99 -26.23
N MET A 145 -13.65 -1.19 -25.17
CA MET A 145 -12.42 -1.12 -24.35
C MET A 145 -12.29 -2.32 -23.43
N THR A 146 -11.06 -2.56 -22.96
CA THR A 146 -10.80 -3.47 -21.83
C THR A 146 -11.30 -2.85 -20.53
N TYR A 147 -11.53 -3.68 -19.51
CA TYR A 147 -11.85 -3.18 -18.16
C TYR A 147 -10.80 -2.18 -17.66
N ARG A 148 -9.51 -2.51 -17.84
CA ARG A 148 -8.39 -1.67 -17.40
C ARG A 148 -8.35 -0.32 -18.11
N ASP A 149 -8.56 -0.30 -19.43
CA ASP A 149 -8.54 0.94 -20.20
C ASP A 149 -9.74 1.83 -19.88
N TYR A 150 -10.91 1.21 -19.68
CA TYR A 150 -12.10 1.94 -19.24
C TYR A 150 -11.93 2.54 -17.83
N CYS A 151 -11.32 1.80 -16.89
CA CYS A 151 -10.97 2.35 -15.57
C CYS A 151 -10.06 3.58 -15.71
N ARG A 152 -9.00 3.51 -16.53
CA ARG A 152 -8.10 4.66 -16.77
C ARG A 152 -8.82 5.87 -17.35
N GLN A 153 -9.79 5.65 -18.25
CA GLN A 153 -10.62 6.73 -18.76
C GLN A 153 -11.47 7.34 -17.63
N LEU A 154 -12.15 6.52 -16.84
CA LEU A 154 -12.94 6.97 -15.70
C LEU A 154 -12.12 7.71 -14.65
N GLU A 155 -10.88 7.28 -14.38
CA GLU A 155 -9.98 8.00 -13.47
C GLU A 155 -9.76 9.45 -13.94
N ARG A 156 -9.50 9.68 -15.24
CA ARG A 156 -9.34 11.03 -15.80
C ARG A 156 -10.62 11.85 -15.67
N GLU A 157 -11.77 11.23 -15.94
CA GLU A 157 -13.07 11.90 -15.81
C GLU A 157 -13.37 12.28 -14.36
N ILE A 158 -13.12 11.40 -13.39
CA ILE A 158 -13.34 11.64 -11.96
C ILE A 158 -12.48 12.80 -11.46
N ILE A 159 -11.18 12.81 -11.80
CA ILE A 159 -10.25 13.87 -11.34
C ILE A 159 -10.72 15.28 -11.73
N ILE A 160 -11.37 15.40 -12.89
CA ILE A 160 -11.84 16.67 -13.45
C ILE A 160 -13.25 17.01 -12.94
N SER A 161 -14.17 16.04 -12.98
CA SER A 161 -15.61 16.30 -12.78
C SER A 161 -16.05 16.15 -11.32
N GLU A 162 -15.46 15.22 -10.58
CA GLU A 162 -15.90 14.84 -9.24
C GLU A 162 -14.69 14.35 -8.40
N PRO A 163 -13.69 15.22 -8.16
CA PRO A 163 -12.50 14.83 -7.40
C PRO A 163 -12.87 14.49 -5.95
N PRO A 164 -12.44 13.32 -5.42
CA PRO A 164 -12.71 12.97 -4.03
C PRO A 164 -11.98 13.91 -3.06
N ALA A 165 -12.62 14.18 -1.92
CA ALA A 165 -12.01 14.95 -0.84
C ALA A 165 -11.06 14.06 -0.03
N ILE A 166 -9.80 14.49 0.13
CA ILE A 166 -8.79 13.78 0.91
C ILE A 166 -8.52 14.52 2.21
N HIS A 167 -8.46 13.78 3.31
CA HIS A 167 -8.16 14.33 4.62
C HIS A 167 -6.89 13.67 5.15
N GLU A 168 -6.03 14.46 5.80
CA GLU A 168 -5.03 13.89 6.69
C GLU A 168 -5.73 13.03 7.75
N SER A 169 -5.18 11.86 8.02
CA SER A 169 -5.83 10.91 8.92
C SER A 169 -4.88 9.86 9.50
N PHE A 170 -5.31 9.31 10.63
CA PHE A 170 -4.80 8.09 11.24
C PHE A 170 -5.96 7.10 11.33
N LYS A 171 -5.79 5.90 10.76
CA LYS A 171 -6.79 4.82 10.82
C LYS A 171 -6.16 3.52 11.29
N LEU A 172 -6.68 2.96 12.37
CA LEU A 172 -6.15 1.76 13.03
C LEU A 172 -6.77 0.48 12.44
N ASP A 173 -5.97 -0.58 12.35
CA ASP A 173 -6.43 -1.93 12.04
C ASP A 173 -5.92 -2.94 13.09
N HIS A 174 -6.83 -3.34 13.98
CA HIS A 174 -6.56 -4.30 15.06
C HIS A 174 -6.50 -5.75 14.58
N GLY A 175 -6.83 -6.05 13.32
CA GLY A 175 -6.83 -7.40 12.74
C GLY A 175 -5.45 -7.93 12.34
N TYR A 176 -4.42 -7.09 12.40
CA TYR A 176 -3.10 -7.39 11.84
C TYR A 176 -2.21 -8.25 12.76
N GLU A 177 -1.37 -9.12 12.20
CA GLU A 177 -0.56 -10.08 12.97
C GLU A 177 0.80 -9.52 13.46
N TYR A 178 1.39 -8.58 12.72
CA TYR A 178 2.77 -8.12 12.93
C TYR A 178 2.89 -6.78 13.67
N GLY A 179 1.92 -6.50 14.53
CA GLY A 179 1.68 -5.19 15.15
C GLY A 179 0.22 -4.81 14.98
N ILE A 180 -0.18 -3.69 15.57
CA ILE A 180 -1.47 -3.05 15.25
C ILE A 180 -1.25 -2.28 13.94
N GLY A 181 -2.11 -2.50 12.95
CA GLY A 181 -2.06 -1.79 11.67
C GLY A 181 -2.37 -0.32 11.87
N LEU A 182 -1.69 0.54 11.12
CA LEU A 182 -1.94 1.98 11.11
C LEU A 182 -1.81 2.51 9.68
N ARG A 183 -2.89 3.03 9.11
CA ARG A 183 -2.85 3.81 7.86
C ARG A 183 -2.74 5.29 8.23
N ILE A 184 -1.76 5.96 7.64
CA ILE A 184 -1.49 7.38 7.83
C ILE A 184 -1.64 8.09 6.47
N VAL A 185 -2.36 9.20 6.45
CA VAL A 185 -2.39 10.12 5.30
C VAL A 185 -1.91 11.48 5.77
N VAL A 186 -0.92 12.05 5.08
CA VAL A 186 -0.32 13.37 5.40
C VAL A 186 -0.31 14.29 4.18
N ASP A 187 -0.48 15.59 4.40
CA ASP A 187 -0.31 16.60 3.34
C ASP A 187 1.17 16.96 3.21
N ALA A 188 1.89 16.18 2.41
CA ALA A 188 3.31 16.35 2.10
C ALA A 188 3.56 16.03 0.62
N GLU A 189 4.54 16.70 0.02
CA GLU A 189 4.92 16.49 -1.39
C GLU A 189 5.56 15.11 -1.62
N GLU A 190 6.36 14.64 -0.67
CA GLU A 190 6.97 13.30 -0.68
C GLU A 190 7.18 12.77 0.74
N ILE A 191 7.31 11.46 0.87
CA ILE A 191 7.60 10.78 2.12
C ILE A 191 9.11 10.78 2.36
N THR A 192 9.52 11.57 3.34
CA THR A 192 10.89 11.62 3.85
C THR A 192 10.97 11.09 5.28
N GLN A 193 12.18 10.89 5.79
CA GLN A 193 12.38 10.54 7.19
C GLN A 193 11.73 11.58 8.13
N SER A 194 11.88 12.87 7.84
CA SER A 194 11.31 13.93 8.67
C SER A 194 9.78 13.90 8.69
N VAL A 195 9.15 13.65 7.54
CA VAL A 195 7.68 13.50 7.44
C VAL A 195 7.20 12.32 8.28
N ILE A 196 7.89 11.18 8.23
CA ILE A 196 7.57 10.01 9.04
C ILE A 196 7.71 10.32 10.53
N GLU A 197 8.83 10.93 10.94
CA GLU A 197 9.07 11.27 12.35
C GLU A 197 8.02 12.25 12.89
N GLN A 198 7.65 13.28 12.11
CA GLN A 198 6.59 14.23 12.47
C GLN A 198 5.22 13.53 12.58
N ALA A 199 4.90 12.62 11.66
CA ALA A 199 3.66 11.85 11.71
C ALA A 199 3.60 10.96 12.96
N ILE A 200 4.71 10.31 13.34
CA ILE A 200 4.80 9.51 14.57
C ILE A 200 4.59 10.39 15.81
N LEU A 201 5.23 11.56 15.87
CA LEU A 201 5.09 12.48 17.00
C LEU A 201 3.63 12.95 17.14
N ARG A 202 3.03 13.40 16.04
CA ARG A 202 1.63 13.84 16.02
C ARG A 202 0.67 12.73 16.43
N PHE A 203 0.86 11.52 15.90
CA PHE A 203 0.03 10.36 16.26
C PHE A 203 0.11 10.06 17.77
N LYS A 204 1.31 10.16 18.34
CA LYS A 204 1.52 10.02 19.79
C LYS A 204 0.86 11.12 20.59
N GLU A 205 1.00 12.38 20.18
CA GLU A 205 0.36 13.53 20.84
C GLU A 205 -1.16 13.42 20.86
N LEU A 206 -1.75 12.86 19.80
CA LEU A 206 -3.19 12.59 19.69
C LEU A 206 -3.65 11.35 20.49
N GLY A 207 -2.75 10.67 21.19
CA GLY A 207 -3.08 9.53 22.04
C GLY A 207 -3.14 8.18 21.32
N GLU A 208 -2.49 8.05 20.16
CA GLU A 208 -2.39 6.81 19.38
C GLU A 208 -3.77 6.20 19.00
N THR A 209 -4.67 7.04 18.48
CA THR A 209 -6.05 6.68 18.15
C THR A 209 -6.45 7.12 16.74
N ASP A 210 -7.64 6.69 16.29
CA ASP A 210 -8.20 7.14 15.02
C ASP A 210 -8.39 8.65 15.03
N TRP A 211 -8.02 9.29 13.93
CA TRP A 211 -8.18 10.74 13.79
C TRP A 211 -8.30 11.12 12.32
N GLN A 212 -9.03 12.20 12.07
CA GLN A 212 -9.17 12.79 10.75
C GLN A 212 -9.17 14.31 10.89
N ALA A 213 -8.47 15.01 9.99
CA ALA A 213 -8.53 16.45 9.89
C ALA A 213 -9.96 16.92 9.59
N ALA A 214 -10.41 17.98 10.25
CA ALA A 214 -11.75 18.53 10.03
C ALA A 214 -11.95 19.09 8.61
N THR A 215 -10.90 19.67 8.04
CA THR A 215 -10.89 20.22 6.68
C THR A 215 -10.11 19.30 5.74
N PRO A 216 -10.58 19.08 4.51
CA PRO A 216 -9.82 18.33 3.52
C PRO A 216 -8.59 19.12 3.07
N VAL A 217 -7.64 18.39 2.48
CA VAL A 217 -6.51 18.96 1.75
C VAL A 217 -7.06 19.80 0.59
N PRO A 218 -6.60 21.05 0.42
CA PRO A 218 -7.06 21.92 -0.67
C PRO A 218 -6.87 21.27 -2.04
N ARG A 219 -7.86 21.44 -2.93
CA ARG A 219 -7.87 20.82 -4.27
C ARG A 219 -6.63 21.17 -5.08
N GLU A 220 -6.08 22.36 -4.90
CA GLU A 220 -4.91 22.88 -5.60
C GLU A 220 -3.63 22.13 -5.26
N ARG A 221 -3.61 21.42 -4.12
CA ARG A 221 -2.50 20.54 -3.71
C ARG A 221 -2.67 19.09 -4.17
N LEU A 222 -3.82 18.76 -4.75
CA LEU A 222 -4.11 17.41 -5.24
C LEU A 222 -3.85 17.30 -6.75
N PRO A 223 -3.47 16.12 -7.26
CA PRO A 223 -3.17 15.92 -8.68
C PRO A 223 -4.31 16.33 -9.63
N LEU A 224 -3.94 16.85 -10.79
CA LEU A 224 -4.85 17.10 -11.93
C LEU A 224 -4.75 16.01 -13.01
N LYS A 225 -3.86 15.04 -12.81
CA LYS A 225 -3.61 13.90 -13.69
C LYS A 225 -3.68 12.60 -12.89
N THR A 226 -3.93 11.49 -13.60
CA THR A 226 -3.85 10.16 -13.02
C THR A 226 -2.42 9.85 -12.58
N GLU A 227 -2.25 8.87 -11.69
CA GLU A 227 -0.91 8.39 -11.33
C GLU A 227 -0.17 7.89 -12.57
N HIS A 228 -0.85 7.14 -13.43
CA HIS A 228 -0.27 6.60 -14.65
C HIS A 228 0.25 7.69 -15.58
N ASP A 229 -0.56 8.73 -15.83
CA ASP A 229 -0.15 9.85 -16.69
C ASP A 229 0.98 10.66 -16.05
N SER A 230 0.98 10.80 -14.71
CA SER A 230 2.05 11.49 -13.98
C SER A 230 3.38 10.73 -14.04
N LEU A 231 3.35 9.41 -13.86
CA LEU A 231 4.54 8.56 -13.94
C LEU A 231 5.09 8.46 -15.36
N ALA A 232 4.22 8.53 -16.39
CA ALA A 232 4.65 8.51 -17.79
C ALA A 232 5.45 9.76 -18.21
N GLU A 233 5.34 10.86 -17.46
CA GLU A 233 6.08 12.11 -17.70
C GLU A 233 7.46 12.13 -17.05
N VAL A 234 7.77 11.15 -16.20
CA VAL A 234 9.06 11.01 -15.53
C VAL A 234 9.83 9.85 -16.16
N GLU A 235 11.16 9.99 -16.30
CA GLU A 235 11.98 8.88 -16.81
C GLU A 235 11.74 7.61 -15.96
N PRO A 236 11.52 6.44 -16.60
CA PRO A 236 11.29 5.19 -15.89
C PRO A 236 12.44 4.91 -14.92
N TRP A 237 12.16 5.03 -13.64
CA TRP A 237 13.16 4.76 -12.62
C TRP A 237 13.22 3.26 -12.34
N SER A 238 14.41 2.67 -12.50
CA SER A 238 14.71 1.29 -12.11
C SER A 238 15.67 1.31 -10.93
N PRO A 239 15.36 0.60 -9.82
CA PRO A 239 16.34 0.41 -8.75
C PRO A 239 17.59 -0.22 -9.36
N GLY A 240 18.76 0.37 -9.13
CA GLY A 240 20.01 -0.28 -9.50
C GLY A 240 20.06 -1.64 -8.82
N LEU A 241 20.32 -2.72 -9.57
CA LEU A 241 20.60 -4.02 -8.96
C LEU A 241 21.69 -3.80 -7.91
N PRO A 242 21.54 -4.30 -6.66
CA PRO A 242 22.60 -4.19 -5.68
C PRO A 242 23.85 -4.84 -6.26
N VAL A 243 24.90 -4.04 -6.45
CA VAL A 243 26.24 -4.56 -6.73
C VAL A 243 26.58 -5.41 -5.51
N ARG A 244 26.63 -6.73 -5.71
CA ARG A 244 27.19 -7.64 -4.72
C ARG A 244 28.68 -7.32 -4.64
N GLU A 245 29.11 -6.62 -3.60
CA GLU A 245 30.50 -6.65 -3.14
C GLU A 245 30.80 -7.99 -2.45
#